data_AF-A0A7S2V950-F1
#
_entry.id   AF-A0A7S2V950-F1
#
_cell.length_a   1.000
_cell.length_b   1.000
_cell.length_c   1.000
_cell.angle_alpha   90.00
_cell.angle_beta   90.00
_cell.angle_gamma   90.00
#
_symmetry.space_group_name_H-M   'P 1'
#
loop_
_entity.id
_entity.type
_entity.pdbx_description
1 polymer ?
#
loop_
_entity_poly.entity_id
_entity_poly.type
_entity_poly.pdbx_seq_one_letter_code
_entity_poly.pdbx_strand_id
1 'polypeptide(L)'
;MKVTASLLLCWLCLNAGVTAFVSPLAYSTTAARPSPLALSSTTATELPDSLEDAAERAAEATAQFVEQAGPLARCRVDFDTSVGDETYTLLKSSTEFMQNFVTATCYALIPGLQAERQAEMMAVAQAKATLREIANEKSPEEMNQDETVQQLSQIIECQGRAPDYQWKGPICRVYFPDEGSAALARRDWMNPANPKVPSCVQFSSCGGVQSTNDITNDHLVFFYCPKASEAEFVEQILAKSEAESTNLQLSCFVNPNLVDMGVTGFGM
;
A
#
# COMPACT_ATOMS: atom_id res chain seq x y z
N MET A 1 -49.32 29.07 55.16
CA MET A 1 -48.76 30.35 55.63
C MET A 1 -47.38 30.53 55.00
N LYS A 2 -47.05 31.76 54.61
CA LYS A 2 -45.94 32.20 53.76
C LYS A 2 -44.54 31.98 54.36
N VAL A 3 -43.52 31.99 53.47
CA VAL A 3 -42.18 32.67 53.51
C VAL A 3 -41.27 31.89 52.53
N THR A 4 -41.06 32.29 51.26
CA THR A 4 -40.14 33.30 50.63
C THR A 4 -38.63 33.03 50.72
N ALA A 5 -38.00 32.76 49.56
CA ALA A 5 -36.71 33.24 49.04
C ALA A 5 -36.53 32.60 47.63
N SER A 6 -36.48 33.25 46.46
CA SER A 6 -35.93 34.52 45.95
C SER A 6 -34.40 34.56 45.91
N LEU A 7 -33.82 34.28 44.74
CA LEU A 7 -32.64 34.95 44.20
C LEU A 7 -32.56 34.76 42.68
N LEU A 8 -32.95 35.82 41.99
CA LEU A 8 -32.66 36.14 40.60
C LEU A 8 -31.21 36.60 40.50
N LEU A 9 -30.49 36.19 39.45
CA LEU A 9 -29.43 37.02 38.88
C LEU A 9 -29.37 36.80 37.36
N CYS A 10 -29.97 37.76 36.68
CA CYS A 10 -29.90 38.03 35.27
C CYS A 10 -28.60 38.79 35.00
N TRP A 11 -27.77 38.35 34.05
CA TRP A 11 -26.77 39.20 33.41
C TRP A 11 -26.87 38.98 31.89
N LEU A 12 -27.63 39.88 31.28
CA LEU A 12 -27.64 40.18 29.86
C LEU A 12 -26.70 41.39 29.69
N CYS A 13 -25.55 41.19 29.06
CA CYS A 13 -24.83 42.27 28.40
C CYS A 13 -24.66 41.91 26.93
N LEU A 14 -25.42 42.64 26.11
CA LEU A 14 -25.09 43.00 24.74
C LEU A 14 -23.60 43.33 24.64
N ASN A 15 -22.91 42.77 23.65
CA ASN A 15 -21.84 43.51 23.00
C ASN A 15 -21.97 43.40 21.49
N ALA A 16 -21.91 44.59 20.89
CA ALA A 16 -22.07 44.84 19.49
C ALA A 16 -20.88 44.32 18.68
N GLY A 17 -21.18 43.89 17.45
CA GLY A 17 -20.41 44.18 16.26
C GLY A 17 -18.90 43.92 16.31
N VAL A 18 -18.51 42.70 15.93
CA VAL A 18 -17.25 42.49 15.24
C VAL A 18 -17.55 41.73 13.96
N THR A 19 -17.52 42.44 12.84
CA THR A 19 -17.35 41.86 11.51
C THR A 19 -15.95 41.23 11.47
N ALA A 20 -15.86 39.97 11.87
CA ALA A 20 -14.69 39.16 11.57
C ALA A 20 -14.73 38.88 10.06
N PHE A 21 -13.99 39.69 9.31
CA PHE A 21 -13.44 39.27 8.03
C PHE A 21 -12.75 37.93 8.28
N VAL A 22 -13.30 36.85 7.73
CA VAL A 22 -12.62 35.57 7.62
C VAL A 22 -11.47 35.84 6.64
N SER A 23 -10.30 36.16 7.19
CA SER A 23 -9.06 36.12 6.42
C SER A 23 -8.93 34.72 5.82
N PRO A 24 -8.63 34.58 4.52
CA PRO A 24 -8.24 33.29 3.99
C PRO A 24 -7.02 32.84 4.80
N LEU A 25 -7.10 31.65 5.38
CA LEU A 25 -5.95 30.93 5.88
C LEU A 25 -4.98 30.80 4.71
N ALA A 26 -4.05 31.75 4.63
CA ALA A 26 -2.85 31.62 3.83
C ALA A 26 -2.10 30.45 4.46
N TYR A 27 -2.28 29.25 3.90
CA TYR A 27 -1.36 28.15 4.07
C TYR A 27 0.01 28.70 3.68
N SER A 28 0.80 29.07 4.69
CA SER A 28 2.21 29.40 4.51
C SER A 28 2.94 28.09 4.23
N THR A 29 2.83 27.59 3.01
CA THR A 29 3.62 26.50 2.43
C THR A 29 5.04 26.98 2.16
N THR A 30 5.71 27.49 3.18
CA THR A 30 7.18 27.47 3.24
C THR A 30 7.59 26.15 3.90
N ALA A 31 7.11 25.03 3.36
CA ALA A 31 7.81 23.77 3.54
C ALA A 31 9.14 23.98 2.81
N ALA A 32 10.23 24.12 3.57
CA ALA A 32 11.56 24.18 3.03
C ALA A 32 11.68 22.99 2.06
N ARG A 33 11.86 23.27 0.76
CA ARG A 33 12.12 22.21 -0.22
C ARG A 33 13.26 21.38 0.35
N PRO A 34 13.07 20.07 0.60
CA PRO A 34 14.17 19.22 1.02
C PRO A 34 15.27 19.40 -0.03
N SER A 35 16.46 19.80 0.42
CA SER A 35 17.65 19.79 -0.43
C SER A 35 17.68 18.43 -1.13
N PRO A 36 17.90 18.37 -2.47
CA PRO A 36 17.90 17.09 -3.17
C PRO A 36 18.88 16.18 -2.45
N LEU A 37 18.33 15.12 -1.83
CA LEU A 37 19.16 14.11 -1.19
C LEU A 37 20.09 13.59 -2.27
N ALA A 38 21.39 13.78 -2.05
CA ALA A 38 22.40 13.19 -2.91
C ALA A 38 22.35 11.68 -2.66
N LEU A 39 21.39 11.01 -3.32
CA LEU A 39 21.41 9.57 -3.49
C LEU A 39 22.82 9.23 -3.95
N SER A 40 23.55 8.47 -3.14
CA SER A 40 24.96 8.17 -3.36
C SER A 40 25.23 7.31 -4.60
N SER A 41 24.30 7.23 -5.54
CA SER A 41 24.35 6.46 -6.78
C SER A 41 25.17 7.18 -7.86
N THR A 42 26.43 7.50 -7.56
CA THR A 42 27.40 7.81 -8.63
C THR A 42 27.82 6.56 -9.41
N THR A 43 27.47 5.36 -8.91
CA THR A 43 27.66 4.09 -9.60
C THR A 43 26.39 3.72 -10.34
N ALA A 44 26.47 3.66 -11.67
CA ALA A 44 25.45 3.02 -12.49
C ALA A 44 25.23 1.59 -11.97
N THR A 45 23.99 1.25 -11.63
CA THR A 45 23.61 -0.12 -11.30
C THR A 45 23.62 -0.96 -12.57
N GLU A 46 23.93 -2.25 -12.42
CA GLU A 46 23.82 -3.20 -13.53
C GLU A 46 22.37 -3.24 -14.03
N LEU A 47 22.19 -3.51 -15.32
CA LEU A 47 20.86 -3.70 -15.90
C LEU A 47 20.19 -4.91 -15.23
N PRO A 48 18.89 -4.83 -14.91
CA PRO A 48 18.19 -5.96 -14.33
C PRO A 48 18.06 -7.10 -15.32
N ASP A 49 18.22 -8.33 -14.85
CA ASP A 49 18.16 -9.54 -15.68
C ASP A 49 16.73 -9.99 -15.98
N SER A 50 15.76 -9.52 -15.18
CA SER A 50 14.34 -9.86 -15.30
C SER A 50 13.44 -8.72 -14.78
N LEU A 51 12.13 -8.83 -15.03
CA LEU A 51 11.14 -7.90 -14.49
C LEU A 51 11.04 -7.98 -12.95
N GLU A 52 11.24 -9.17 -12.40
CA GLU A 52 11.28 -9.41 -10.95
C GLU A 52 12.50 -8.76 -10.31
N ASP A 53 13.70 -8.95 -10.90
CA ASP A 53 14.94 -8.29 -10.44
C ASP A 53 14.81 -6.76 -10.54
N ALA A 54 14.21 -6.24 -11.61
CA ALA A 54 13.93 -4.80 -11.73
C ALA A 54 13.03 -4.29 -10.60
N ALA A 55 11.99 -5.04 -10.24
CA ALA A 55 11.05 -4.69 -9.19
C ALA A 55 11.68 -4.78 -7.79
N GLU A 56 12.52 -5.79 -7.54
CA GLU A 56 13.28 -5.94 -6.28
C GLU A 56 14.27 -4.78 -6.11
N ARG A 57 15.07 -4.48 -7.13
CA ARG A 57 16.00 -3.33 -7.09
C ARG A 57 15.29 -2.00 -6.89
N ALA A 58 14.14 -1.81 -7.53
CA ALA A 58 13.33 -0.62 -7.33
C ALA A 58 12.80 -0.52 -5.88
N ALA A 59 12.38 -1.64 -5.29
CA ALA A 59 11.93 -1.71 -3.90
C ALA A 59 13.08 -1.42 -2.92
N GLU A 60 14.26 -1.98 -3.14
CA GLU A 60 15.45 -1.71 -2.34
C GLU A 60 15.86 -0.23 -2.40
N ALA A 61 15.89 0.36 -3.60
CA ALA A 61 16.17 1.78 -3.78
C ALA A 61 15.13 2.67 -3.07
N THR A 62 13.86 2.26 -3.13
CA THR A 62 12.76 2.94 -2.43
C THR A 62 12.92 2.84 -0.92
N ALA A 63 13.30 1.68 -0.39
CA ALA A 63 13.55 1.49 1.03
C ALA A 63 14.72 2.35 1.53
N GLN A 64 15.83 2.36 0.79
CA GLN A 64 16.99 3.24 1.09
C GLN A 64 16.61 4.71 1.04
N PHE A 65 15.76 5.11 0.09
CA PHE A 65 15.26 6.48 0.01
C PHE A 65 14.44 6.84 1.26
N VAL A 66 13.56 5.96 1.71
CA VAL A 66 12.76 6.16 2.92
C VAL A 66 13.62 6.29 4.17
N GLU A 67 14.68 5.49 4.30
CA GLU A 67 15.64 5.60 5.41
C GLU A 67 16.33 6.98 5.44
N GLN A 68 16.61 7.57 4.28
CA GLN A 68 17.26 8.88 4.17
C GLN A 68 16.28 10.05 4.31
N ALA A 69 15.09 9.94 3.74
CA ALA A 69 14.07 10.99 3.73
C ALA A 69 13.32 11.10 5.06
N GLY A 70 13.18 9.99 5.79
CA GLY A 70 12.42 9.92 7.03
C GLY A 70 10.92 9.66 6.80
N PRO A 71 10.06 9.93 7.80
CA PRO A 71 8.63 9.69 7.69
C PRO A 71 7.98 10.62 6.65
N LEU A 72 6.85 10.19 6.08
CA LEU A 72 6.14 10.91 5.01
C LEU A 72 6.99 11.12 3.75
N ALA A 73 7.89 10.18 3.45
CA ALA A 73 8.66 10.20 2.21
C ALA A 73 7.71 10.11 1.01
N ARG A 74 7.99 10.88 -0.04
CA ARG A 74 7.25 10.81 -1.31
C ARG A 74 8.21 10.47 -2.43
N CYS A 75 7.87 9.47 -3.24
CA CYS A 75 8.66 9.14 -4.43
C CYS A 75 7.77 8.85 -5.64
N ARG A 76 8.39 8.96 -6.81
CA ARG A 76 7.82 8.57 -8.09
C ARG A 76 8.66 7.46 -8.68
N VAL A 77 8.01 6.40 -9.12
CA VAL A 77 8.61 5.27 -9.81
C VAL A 77 7.99 5.20 -11.19
N ASP A 78 8.78 5.47 -12.21
CA ASP A 78 8.39 5.27 -13.60
C ASP A 78 9.02 3.99 -14.12
N PHE A 79 8.20 3.18 -14.78
CA PHE A 79 8.59 1.96 -15.46
C PHE A 79 8.05 1.98 -16.88
N ASP A 80 8.97 1.95 -17.83
CA ASP A 80 8.66 2.00 -19.25
C ASP A 80 8.32 0.60 -19.79
N THR A 81 7.03 0.36 -20.05
CA THR A 81 6.57 -0.86 -20.72
C THR A 81 6.47 -0.73 -22.24
N SER A 82 6.94 0.38 -22.84
CA SER A 82 6.80 0.65 -24.28
C SER A 82 7.57 -0.34 -25.17
N VAL A 83 8.50 -1.11 -24.61
CA VAL A 83 9.23 -2.17 -25.32
C VAL A 83 8.35 -3.42 -25.56
N GLY A 84 7.09 -3.42 -25.10
CA GLY A 84 6.12 -4.50 -25.28
C GLY A 84 5.07 -4.27 -26.37
N ASP A 85 4.17 -5.25 -26.53
CA ASP A 85 3.01 -5.18 -27.44
C ASP A 85 2.11 -3.98 -27.10
N GLU A 86 2.00 -3.02 -28.03
CA GLU A 86 1.19 -1.80 -27.89
C GLU A 86 -0.31 -2.07 -27.68
N THR A 87 -0.76 -3.31 -27.86
CA THR A 87 -2.17 -3.66 -27.69
C THR A 87 -2.64 -3.68 -26.23
N TYR A 88 -1.74 -3.76 -25.25
CA TYR A 88 -2.11 -3.77 -23.84
C TYR A 88 -2.03 -2.40 -23.19
N THR A 89 -3.01 -2.12 -22.31
CA THR A 89 -2.99 -0.91 -21.50
C THR A 89 -1.79 -0.92 -20.56
N LEU A 90 -1.22 0.26 -20.29
CA LEU A 90 -0.08 0.43 -19.37
C LEU A 90 -0.34 -0.24 -18.01
N LEU A 91 -1.58 -0.19 -17.52
CA LEU A 91 -1.99 -0.85 -16.28
C LEU A 91 -1.83 -2.37 -16.34
N LYS A 92 -2.15 -3.02 -17.46
CA LYS A 92 -2.00 -4.47 -17.60
C LYS A 92 -0.54 -4.87 -17.77
N SER A 93 0.24 -4.13 -18.57
CA SER A 93 1.66 -4.42 -18.81
C SER A 93 2.52 -4.23 -17.57
N SER A 94 2.17 -3.28 -16.69
CA SER A 94 2.92 -3.01 -15.44
C SER A 94 2.41 -3.80 -14.23
N THR A 95 1.38 -4.64 -14.39
CA THR A 95 0.76 -5.38 -13.25
C THR A 95 1.74 -6.35 -12.59
N GLU A 96 2.52 -7.09 -13.37
CA GLU A 96 3.49 -8.06 -12.84
C GLU A 96 4.63 -7.36 -12.11
N PHE A 97 5.16 -6.27 -12.70
CA PHE A 97 6.12 -5.40 -12.02
C PHE A 97 5.55 -4.89 -10.70
N MET A 98 4.31 -4.39 -10.70
CA MET A 98 3.69 -3.83 -9.50
C MET A 98 3.47 -4.88 -8.40
N GLN A 99 3.12 -6.11 -8.75
CA GLN A 99 3.00 -7.22 -7.80
C GLN A 99 4.32 -7.50 -7.09
N ASN A 100 5.40 -7.62 -7.86
CA ASN A 100 6.74 -7.89 -7.32
C ASN A 100 7.26 -6.69 -6.53
N PHE A 101 7.06 -5.47 -7.04
CA PHE A 101 7.53 -4.23 -6.43
C PHE A 101 6.85 -3.96 -5.09
N VAL A 102 5.52 -4.07 -5.01
CA VAL A 102 4.78 -3.91 -3.76
C VAL A 102 5.19 -4.99 -2.77
N THR A 103 5.33 -6.24 -3.22
CA THR A 103 5.72 -7.36 -2.36
C THR A 103 7.09 -7.16 -1.75
N ALA A 104 8.11 -6.85 -2.57
CA ALA A 104 9.46 -6.56 -2.11
C ALA A 104 9.49 -5.34 -1.17
N THR A 105 8.76 -4.28 -1.50
CA THR A 105 8.72 -3.06 -0.67
C THR A 105 8.04 -3.31 0.68
N CYS A 106 6.95 -4.09 0.71
CA CYS A 106 6.29 -4.49 1.96
C CYS A 106 7.23 -5.29 2.85
N TYR A 107 7.96 -6.26 2.29
CA TYR A 107 8.92 -7.05 3.04
C TYR A 107 10.13 -6.24 3.53
N ALA A 108 10.51 -5.16 2.84
CA ALA A 108 11.59 -4.29 3.27
C ALA A 108 11.16 -3.32 4.38
N LEU A 109 9.97 -2.72 4.26
CA LEU A 109 9.56 -1.59 5.11
C LEU A 109 8.57 -1.96 6.22
N ILE A 110 7.74 -2.99 6.07
CA ILE A 110 6.72 -3.33 7.09
C ILE A 110 7.35 -4.21 8.18
N PRO A 111 7.33 -3.76 9.46
CA PRO A 111 7.90 -4.52 10.56
C PRO A 111 7.11 -5.82 10.81
N GLY A 112 7.84 -6.91 11.07
CA GLY A 112 7.26 -8.23 11.39
C GLY A 112 6.92 -9.09 10.18
N LEU A 113 6.74 -8.51 8.99
CA LEU A 113 6.34 -9.24 7.79
C LEU A 113 7.42 -10.23 7.31
N GLN A 114 8.70 -9.90 7.49
CA GLN A 114 9.83 -10.81 7.21
C GLN A 114 9.82 -12.06 8.10
N ALA A 115 9.51 -11.90 9.39
CA ALA A 115 9.45 -13.02 10.31
C ALA A 115 8.29 -13.96 9.95
N GLU A 116 7.17 -13.41 9.51
CA GLU A 116 6.04 -14.18 8.97
C GLU A 116 6.42 -14.94 7.70
N ARG A 117 7.05 -14.27 6.72
CA ARG A 117 7.52 -14.92 5.49
C ARG A 117 8.46 -16.10 5.78
N GLN A 118 9.36 -15.94 6.74
CA GLN A 118 10.26 -17.01 7.17
C GLN A 118 9.49 -18.17 7.81
N ALA A 119 8.46 -17.89 8.61
CA ALA A 119 7.60 -18.92 9.20
C ALA A 119 6.78 -19.66 8.14
N GLU A 120 6.19 -18.96 7.17
CA GLU A 120 5.48 -19.53 6.02
C GLU A 120 6.42 -20.45 5.20
N MET A 121 7.63 -19.97 4.89
CA MET A 121 8.63 -20.74 4.16
C MET A 121 9.08 -22.00 4.92
N MET A 122 9.29 -21.88 6.23
CA MET A 122 9.63 -23.02 7.08
C MET A 122 8.50 -24.05 7.12
N ALA A 123 7.24 -23.61 7.18
CA ALA A 123 6.08 -24.49 7.14
C ALA A 123 5.99 -25.27 5.82
N VAL A 124 6.23 -24.61 4.68
CA VAL A 124 6.29 -25.28 3.36
C VAL A 124 7.46 -26.27 3.29
N ALA A 125 8.63 -25.91 3.81
CA ALA A 125 9.80 -26.78 3.81
C ALA A 125 9.54 -28.04 4.65
N GLN A 126 8.95 -27.89 5.84
CA GLN A 126 8.54 -29.00 6.70
C GLN A 126 7.48 -29.87 6.00
N ALA A 127 6.45 -29.26 5.41
CA ALA A 127 5.41 -30.00 4.71
C ALA A 127 5.95 -30.83 3.54
N LYS A 128 6.87 -30.27 2.75
CA LYS A 128 7.55 -30.99 1.66
C LYS A 128 8.44 -32.13 2.18
N ALA A 129 9.13 -31.93 3.31
CA ALA A 129 9.94 -32.98 3.92
C ALA A 129 9.08 -34.15 4.39
N THR A 130 8.00 -33.88 5.12
CA THR A 130 7.05 -34.90 5.60
C THR A 130 6.38 -35.64 4.43
N LEU A 131 5.96 -34.92 3.38
CA LEU A 131 5.38 -35.55 2.19
C LEU A 131 6.36 -36.51 1.51
N ARG A 132 7.64 -36.12 1.44
CA ARG A 132 8.70 -36.98 0.89
C ARG A 132 8.95 -38.22 1.75
N GLU A 133 8.87 -38.12 3.07
CA GLU A 133 8.98 -39.27 3.98
C GLU A 133 7.80 -40.24 3.77
N ILE A 134 6.57 -39.73 3.76
CA ILE A 134 5.36 -40.53 3.51
C ILE A 134 5.43 -41.22 2.14
N ALA A 135 5.92 -40.52 1.12
CA ALA A 135 6.07 -41.07 -0.23
C ALA A 135 7.11 -42.21 -0.33
N ASN A 136 8.06 -42.29 0.59
CA ASN A 136 9.02 -43.40 0.65
C ASN A 136 8.46 -44.63 1.38
N GLU A 137 7.51 -44.43 2.30
CA GLU A 137 6.96 -45.49 3.16
C GLU A 137 5.69 -46.13 2.59
N LYS A 138 4.81 -45.33 1.97
CA LYS A 138 3.47 -45.78 1.53
C LYS A 138 3.39 -45.99 0.03
N SER A 139 2.50 -46.88 -0.39
CA SER A 139 2.17 -47.03 -1.79
C SER A 139 1.35 -45.83 -2.31
N PRO A 140 1.39 -45.51 -3.63
CA PRO A 140 0.65 -44.37 -4.19
C PRO A 140 -0.87 -44.44 -3.97
N GLU A 141 -1.43 -45.63 -3.88
CA GLU A 141 -2.87 -45.84 -3.64
C GLU A 141 -3.27 -45.45 -2.22
N GLU A 142 -2.42 -45.76 -1.24
CA GLU A 142 -2.64 -45.40 0.17
C GLU A 142 -2.44 -43.90 0.41
N MET A 143 -1.56 -43.24 -0.35
CA MET A 143 -1.34 -41.79 -0.24
C MET A 143 -2.57 -40.95 -0.58
N ASN A 144 -3.36 -41.35 -1.59
CA ASN A 144 -4.51 -40.57 -2.04
C ASN A 144 -5.68 -40.58 -1.03
N GLN A 145 -5.75 -41.60 -0.17
CA GLN A 145 -6.78 -41.74 0.85
C GLN A 145 -6.37 -41.12 2.20
N ASP A 146 -5.11 -40.71 2.35
CA ASP A 146 -4.58 -40.17 3.59
C ASP A 146 -4.93 -38.67 3.73
N GLU A 147 -5.77 -38.34 4.72
CA GLU A 147 -6.14 -36.96 5.06
C GLU A 147 -4.91 -36.09 5.34
N THR A 148 -3.83 -36.68 5.87
CA THR A 148 -2.57 -35.98 6.16
C THR A 148 -1.91 -35.48 4.89
N VAL A 149 -1.90 -36.30 3.82
CA VAL A 149 -1.30 -35.94 2.54
C VAL A 149 -2.10 -34.78 1.91
N GLN A 150 -3.41 -34.79 2.03
CA GLN A 150 -4.28 -33.70 1.54
C GLN A 150 -4.01 -32.40 2.30
N GLN A 151 -3.89 -32.44 3.62
CA GLN A 151 -3.55 -31.27 4.44
C GLN A 151 -2.16 -30.71 4.09
N LEU A 152 -1.15 -31.58 3.93
CA LEU A 152 0.20 -31.17 3.54
C LEU A 152 0.23 -30.56 2.13
N SER A 153 -0.52 -31.13 1.18
CA SER A 153 -0.68 -30.56 -0.16
C SER A 153 -1.31 -29.18 -0.09
N GLN A 154 -2.35 -29.01 0.73
CA GLN A 154 -3.00 -27.71 0.92
C GLN A 154 -2.04 -26.67 1.54
N ILE A 155 -1.21 -27.04 2.51
CA ILE A 155 -0.18 -26.14 3.07
C ILE A 155 0.80 -25.70 1.98
N ILE A 156 1.21 -26.62 1.10
CA ILE A 156 2.15 -26.32 0.00
C ILE A 156 1.49 -25.39 -1.03
N GLU A 157 0.23 -25.64 -1.40
CA GLU A 157 -0.55 -24.82 -2.32
C GLU A 157 -0.75 -23.40 -1.77
N CYS A 158 -1.12 -23.26 -0.50
CA CYS A 158 -1.27 -21.98 0.18
C CYS A 158 0.06 -21.32 0.58
N GLN A 159 1.21 -21.83 0.11
CA GLN A 159 2.55 -21.32 0.42
C GLN A 159 2.85 -21.20 1.93
N GLY A 160 2.26 -22.07 2.76
CA GLY A 160 2.47 -22.06 4.21
C GLY A 160 1.55 -21.10 4.97
N ARG A 161 0.70 -20.33 4.28
CA ARG A 161 -0.26 -19.42 4.91
C ARG A 161 -1.48 -20.18 5.42
N ALA A 162 -1.90 -19.89 6.65
CA ALA A 162 -3.14 -20.43 7.18
C ALA A 162 -4.36 -19.74 6.52
N PRO A 163 -5.44 -20.47 6.16
CA PRO A 163 -6.58 -19.93 5.41
C PRO A 163 -7.34 -18.84 6.18
N ASP A 164 -7.38 -18.95 7.51
CA ASP A 164 -8.07 -18.00 8.39
C ASP A 164 -7.14 -16.90 8.94
N TYR A 165 -5.91 -16.81 8.44
CA TYR A 165 -4.95 -15.83 8.92
C TYR A 165 -5.37 -14.41 8.50
N GLN A 166 -5.45 -13.52 9.49
CA GLN A 166 -5.69 -12.10 9.27
C GLN A 166 -4.50 -11.29 9.80
N TRP A 167 -3.90 -10.52 8.91
CA TRP A 167 -2.84 -9.58 9.27
C TRP A 167 -3.40 -8.48 10.18
N LYS A 168 -2.74 -8.26 11.32
CA LYS A 168 -3.13 -7.23 12.31
C LYS A 168 -2.14 -6.07 12.41
N GLY A 169 -1.05 -6.12 11.65
CA GLY A 169 0.00 -5.12 11.67
C GLY A 169 -0.28 -3.92 10.76
N PRO A 170 0.75 -3.10 10.47
CA PRO A 170 0.64 -1.96 9.57
C PRO A 170 0.26 -2.38 8.15
N ILE A 171 -0.51 -1.56 7.45
CA ILE A 171 -1.11 -1.89 6.15
C ILE A 171 -0.34 -1.21 5.01
N CYS A 172 -0.24 -1.89 3.87
CA CYS A 172 0.15 -1.29 2.60
C CYS A 172 -1.09 -1.10 1.73
N ARG A 173 -1.45 0.14 1.39
CA ARG A 173 -2.62 0.41 0.56
C ARG A 173 -2.22 0.75 -0.87
N VAL A 174 -2.83 0.08 -1.84
CA VAL A 174 -2.64 0.36 -3.27
C VAL A 174 -3.93 0.95 -3.84
N TYR A 175 -3.85 2.19 -4.30
CA TYR A 175 -4.91 2.92 -4.96
C TYR A 175 -4.82 2.74 -6.48
N PHE A 176 -5.92 2.28 -7.06
CA PHE A 176 -6.13 2.13 -8.51
C PHE A 176 -6.94 3.30 -9.07
N PRO A 177 -6.86 3.60 -10.37
CA PRO A 177 -7.61 4.71 -10.98
C PRO A 177 -9.13 4.52 -10.85
N ASP A 178 -9.61 3.28 -10.89
CA ASP A 178 -11.03 2.94 -10.83
C ASP A 178 -11.31 1.69 -9.98
N GLU A 179 -12.57 1.57 -9.52
CA GLU A 179 -13.03 0.45 -8.69
C GLU A 179 -12.99 -0.90 -9.42
N GLY A 180 -13.17 -0.92 -10.74
CA GLY A 180 -13.09 -2.14 -11.54
C GLY A 180 -11.68 -2.73 -11.51
N SER A 181 -10.67 -1.88 -11.73
CA SER A 181 -9.26 -2.26 -11.63
C SER A 181 -8.89 -2.73 -10.22
N ALA A 182 -9.35 -2.04 -9.16
CA ALA A 182 -9.14 -2.47 -7.77
C ALA A 182 -9.81 -3.81 -7.45
N ALA A 183 -11.03 -4.05 -7.96
CA ALA A 183 -11.74 -5.32 -7.79
C ALA A 183 -11.05 -6.48 -8.52
N LEU A 184 -10.55 -6.25 -9.74
CA LEU A 184 -9.77 -7.24 -10.48
C LEU A 184 -8.45 -7.56 -9.76
N ALA A 185 -7.73 -6.54 -9.28
CA ALA A 185 -6.52 -6.74 -8.50
C ALA A 185 -6.78 -7.54 -7.21
N ARG A 186 -7.86 -7.25 -6.47
CA ARG A 186 -8.30 -8.07 -5.32
C ARG A 186 -8.44 -9.54 -5.68
N ARG A 187 -9.17 -9.83 -6.75
CA ARG A 187 -9.40 -11.22 -7.19
C ARG A 187 -8.10 -11.92 -7.61
N ASP A 188 -7.26 -11.24 -8.37
CA ASP A 188 -6.11 -11.85 -9.03
C ASP A 188 -4.87 -11.90 -8.13
N TRP A 189 -4.70 -10.94 -7.21
CA TRP A 189 -3.50 -10.80 -6.38
C TRP A 189 -3.66 -11.46 -5.01
N MET A 190 -4.88 -11.47 -4.44
CA MET A 190 -5.20 -12.13 -3.16
C MET A 190 -5.81 -13.53 -3.34
N ASN A 191 -5.54 -14.19 -4.47
CA ASN A 191 -6.05 -15.55 -4.68
C ASN A 191 -5.55 -16.47 -3.55
N PRO A 192 -6.45 -17.08 -2.73
CA PRO A 192 -6.03 -17.93 -1.61
C PRO A 192 -5.18 -19.14 -2.02
N ALA A 193 -5.32 -19.61 -3.27
CA ALA A 193 -4.57 -20.73 -3.81
C ALA A 193 -3.16 -20.34 -4.30
N ASN A 194 -2.94 -19.07 -4.61
CA ASN A 194 -1.62 -18.58 -5.04
C ASN A 194 -1.55 -17.05 -4.78
N PRO A 195 -1.35 -16.64 -3.52
CA PRO A 195 -1.29 -15.24 -3.18
C PRO A 195 -0.05 -14.61 -3.81
N LYS A 196 -0.24 -13.57 -4.63
CA LYS A 196 0.85 -12.86 -5.30
C LYS A 196 1.43 -11.72 -4.48
N VAL A 197 0.70 -11.29 -3.46
CA VAL A 197 1.09 -10.20 -2.56
C VAL A 197 0.92 -10.60 -1.09
N PRO A 198 1.64 -9.94 -0.17
CA PRO A 198 1.51 -10.19 1.26
C PRO A 198 0.10 -9.87 1.79
N SER A 199 -0.24 -10.50 2.91
CA SER A 199 -1.53 -10.35 3.61
C SER A 199 -1.80 -8.92 4.12
N CYS A 200 -0.75 -8.11 4.28
CA CYS A 200 -0.84 -6.71 4.69
C CYS A 200 -1.29 -5.74 3.58
N VAL A 201 -1.36 -6.19 2.33
CA VAL A 201 -1.74 -5.34 1.20
C VAL A 201 -3.26 -5.17 1.19
N GLN A 202 -3.74 -3.94 1.01
CA GLN A 202 -5.14 -3.62 0.79
C GLN A 202 -5.31 -2.82 -0.50
N PHE A 203 -6.44 -3.00 -1.16
CA PHE A 203 -6.73 -2.36 -2.43
C PHE A 203 -7.84 -1.34 -2.27
N SER A 204 -7.71 -0.20 -2.93
CA SER A 204 -8.70 0.87 -2.94
C SER A 204 -8.70 1.56 -4.30
N SER A 205 -9.72 2.34 -4.59
CA SER A 205 -9.82 3.16 -5.80
C SER A 205 -9.63 4.64 -5.45
N CYS A 206 -9.07 5.43 -6.36
CA CYS A 206 -8.97 6.88 -6.20
C CYS A 206 -10.36 7.52 -6.23
N GLY A 207 -11.22 7.09 -7.16
CA GLY A 207 -12.60 7.53 -7.28
C GLY A 207 -13.61 6.44 -6.92
N GLY A 208 -14.49 6.71 -5.94
CA GLY A 208 -15.54 5.76 -5.55
C GLY A 208 -16.26 6.14 -4.25
N VAL A 209 -17.45 5.58 -4.04
CA VAL A 209 -18.31 5.82 -2.85
C VAL A 209 -17.75 5.17 -1.57
N GLN A 210 -16.77 4.27 -1.69
CA GLN A 210 -16.17 3.54 -0.56
C GLN A 210 -15.04 4.32 0.14
N SER A 211 -15.09 5.66 0.16
CA SER A 211 -14.06 6.53 0.75
C SER A 211 -13.95 6.44 2.28
N THR A 212 -14.73 5.58 2.94
CA THR A 212 -14.73 5.36 4.39
C THR A 212 -13.79 4.26 4.83
N ASN A 213 -12.68 4.05 4.13
CA ASN A 213 -11.65 3.14 4.61
C ASN A 213 -10.87 3.81 5.74
N ASP A 214 -10.66 3.05 6.81
CA ASP A 214 -9.79 3.44 7.91
C ASP A 214 -8.35 3.48 7.40
N ILE A 215 -7.79 4.68 7.34
CA ILE A 215 -6.42 4.97 6.87
C ILE A 215 -5.44 5.14 8.03
N THR A 216 -5.89 5.01 9.28
CA THR A 216 -5.08 5.31 10.47
C THR A 216 -3.88 4.38 10.64
N ASN A 217 -3.98 3.16 10.10
CA ASN A 217 -2.96 2.12 10.17
C ASN A 217 -2.19 1.92 8.84
N ASP A 218 -2.37 2.82 7.87
CA ASP A 218 -1.64 2.77 6.61
C ASP A 218 -0.19 3.19 6.82
N HIS A 219 0.74 2.29 6.51
CA HIS A 219 2.19 2.51 6.62
C HIS A 219 2.81 2.87 5.28
N LEU A 220 2.32 2.24 4.20
CA LEU A 220 2.74 2.48 2.83
C LEU A 220 1.51 2.78 1.99
N VAL A 221 1.59 3.78 1.13
CA VAL A 221 0.54 4.12 0.17
C VAL A 221 1.13 4.13 -1.24
N PHE A 222 0.50 3.41 -2.16
CA PHE A 222 0.86 3.39 -3.57
C PHE A 222 -0.28 3.94 -4.42
N PHE A 223 0.02 4.90 -5.29
CA PHE A 223 -0.90 5.35 -6.34
C PHE A 223 -0.46 4.72 -7.66
N TYR A 224 -1.22 3.72 -8.12
CA TYR A 224 -0.85 2.91 -9.27
C TYR A 224 -1.54 3.43 -10.55
N CYS A 225 -0.73 3.94 -11.48
CA CYS A 225 -1.14 4.50 -12.75
C CYS A 225 -2.28 5.54 -12.67
N PRO A 226 -2.25 6.51 -11.74
CA PRO A 226 -3.29 7.53 -11.67
C PRO A 226 -3.29 8.37 -12.95
N LYS A 227 -4.47 8.73 -13.46
CA LYS A 227 -4.61 9.60 -14.63
C LYS A 227 -4.99 11.01 -14.19
N ALA A 228 -4.90 11.96 -15.11
CA ALA A 228 -5.31 13.35 -14.89
C ALA A 228 -6.75 13.48 -14.35
N SER A 229 -7.68 12.59 -14.77
CA SER A 229 -9.06 12.57 -14.26
C SER A 229 -9.18 12.23 -12.77
N GLU A 230 -8.18 11.58 -12.20
CA GLU A 230 -8.15 11.22 -10.77
C GLU A 230 -7.26 12.16 -9.93
N ALA A 231 -6.64 13.17 -10.55
CA ALA A 231 -5.68 14.07 -9.89
C ALA A 231 -6.24 14.67 -8.60
N GLU A 232 -7.45 15.22 -8.65
CA GLU A 232 -8.12 15.83 -7.48
C GLU A 232 -8.32 14.81 -6.35
N PHE A 233 -8.76 13.59 -6.68
CA PHE A 233 -8.95 12.54 -5.67
C PHE A 233 -7.64 12.09 -5.06
N VAL A 234 -6.59 11.96 -5.87
CA VAL A 234 -5.25 11.58 -5.41
C VAL A 234 -4.69 12.64 -4.46
N GLU A 235 -4.86 13.92 -4.76
CA GLU A 235 -4.47 15.02 -3.85
C GLU A 235 -5.23 14.96 -2.53
N GLN A 236 -6.54 14.75 -2.57
CA GLN A 236 -7.37 14.64 -1.37
C GLN A 236 -6.98 13.43 -0.52
N ILE A 237 -6.79 12.27 -1.16
CA ILE A 237 -6.35 11.05 -0.47
C ILE A 237 -4.98 11.25 0.15
N LEU A 238 -4.01 11.79 -0.60
CA LEU A 238 -2.65 12.02 -0.10
C LEU A 238 -2.68 12.97 1.12
N ALA A 239 -3.34 14.11 1.00
CA ALA A 239 -3.45 15.08 2.08
C ALA A 239 -4.13 14.47 3.32
N LYS A 240 -5.17 13.64 3.11
CA LYS A 240 -5.86 12.94 4.19
C LYS A 240 -4.97 11.88 4.84
N SER A 241 -4.28 11.05 4.06
CA SER A 241 -3.35 10.03 4.54
C SER A 241 -2.22 10.63 5.37
N GLU A 242 -1.65 11.76 4.95
CA GLU A 242 -0.60 12.42 5.71
C GLU A 242 -1.09 13.12 6.98
N ALA A 243 -2.34 13.58 6.99
CA ALA A 243 -2.94 14.23 8.16
C ALA A 243 -3.45 13.23 9.20
N GLU A 244 -4.04 12.12 8.77
CA GLU A 244 -4.73 11.16 9.65
C GLU A 244 -3.91 9.90 9.98
N SER A 245 -3.00 9.47 9.10
CA SER A 245 -2.17 8.30 9.40
C SER A 245 -1.05 8.66 10.37
N THR A 246 -1.01 7.95 11.48
CA THR A 246 0.05 8.11 12.49
C THR A 246 1.35 7.40 12.12
N ASN A 247 1.27 6.45 11.19
CA ASN A 247 2.36 5.54 10.86
C ASN A 247 2.80 5.62 9.40
N LEU A 248 2.31 6.58 8.61
CA LEU A 248 2.64 6.68 7.18
C LEU A 248 4.13 6.98 6.99
N GLN A 249 4.83 6.05 6.36
CA GLN A 249 6.25 6.15 6.08
C GLN A 249 6.51 6.60 4.64
N LEU A 250 5.75 6.07 3.68
CA LEU A 250 5.98 6.28 2.26
C LEU A 250 4.67 6.47 1.48
N SER A 251 4.65 7.46 0.61
CA SER A 251 3.68 7.62 -0.48
C SER A 251 4.39 7.51 -1.84
N CYS A 252 4.09 6.48 -2.61
CA CYS A 252 4.74 6.18 -3.88
C CYS A 252 3.78 6.30 -5.06
N PHE A 253 4.17 7.06 -6.09
CA PHE A 253 3.43 7.20 -7.34
C PHE A 253 4.08 6.31 -8.39
N VAL A 254 3.34 5.32 -8.89
CA VAL A 254 3.86 4.37 -9.89
C VAL A 254 3.23 4.68 -11.23
N ASN A 255 4.05 5.02 -12.22
CA ASN A 255 3.62 5.43 -13.57
C ASN A 255 2.48 6.48 -13.60
N PRO A 256 2.59 7.59 -12.85
CA PRO A 256 1.55 8.62 -12.86
C PRO A 256 1.45 9.29 -14.24
N ASN A 257 0.24 9.36 -14.80
CA ASN A 257 -0.07 10.16 -15.97
C ASN A 257 -0.98 11.34 -15.59
N LEU A 258 -0.41 12.23 -14.79
CA LEU A 258 -1.11 13.36 -14.16
C LEU A 258 -0.96 14.66 -14.97
N VAL A 259 -0.71 14.57 -16.28
CA VAL A 259 -0.59 15.76 -17.13
C VAL A 259 -1.98 16.35 -17.37
N ASP A 260 -2.37 17.29 -16.50
CA ASP A 260 -3.47 18.20 -16.75
C ASP A 260 -2.92 19.52 -17.30
N MET A 261 -3.41 19.97 -18.45
CA MET A 261 -3.02 21.26 -19.03
C MET A 261 -3.54 22.46 -18.20
N GLY A 262 -4.40 22.23 -17.20
CA GLY A 262 -4.99 23.26 -16.34
C GLY A 262 -4.38 23.42 -14.94
N VAL A 263 -3.60 22.46 -14.42
CA VAL A 263 -3.24 22.39 -12.99
C VAL A 263 -1.72 22.43 -12.78
N THR A 264 -1.28 23.35 -11.91
CA THR A 264 0.09 23.41 -11.37
C THR A 264 0.47 22.05 -10.79
N GLY A 265 1.49 21.40 -11.36
CA GLY A 265 1.86 20.01 -11.02
C GLY A 265 2.09 19.76 -9.53
N PHE A 266 2.04 18.47 -9.14
CA PHE A 266 2.00 17.90 -7.78
C PHE A 266 3.15 18.27 -6.82
N GLY A 267 4.00 19.23 -7.14
CA GLY A 267 5.09 19.71 -6.28
C GLY A 267 6.13 18.64 -5.92
N MET A 268 6.12 17.51 -6.65
CA MET A 268 7.11 16.44 -6.54
C MET A 268 8.45 16.84 -7.15
#